data_AF-A0A0A0L5J8-F1
#
_entry.id   AF-A0A0A0L5J8-F1
#
_cell.length_a   1.000
_cell.length_b   1.000
_cell.length_c   1.000
_cell.angle_alpha   90.00
_cell.angle_beta   90.00
_cell.angle_gamma   90.00
#
_symmetry.space_group_name_H-M   'P 1'
#
loop_
_entity.id
_entity.type
_entity.pdbx_description
1 polymer ?
#
loop_
_entity_poly.entity_id
_entity_poly.type
_entity_poly.pdbx_seq_one_letter_code
_entity_poly.pdbx_strand_id
1 'polypeptide(L)'
;MAGKLTNLGSKILGGNGVVGRSIASSLRLRSGMGLPVGKHIVPDKPLPENDELVWDNGTPFPEPCIDRIADTVGKYEALAWLCGGLGFFASLGFLAVWNDKASKIPFAPKVYPYDNLRVELGGDPEA
;
A
#
# COMPACT_ATOMS: atom_id res chain seq x y z
N MET A 1 -6.82 -5.61 -68.86
CA MET A 1 -6.65 -4.37 -68.06
C MET A 1 -8.03 -3.77 -67.80
N ALA A 2 -8.17 -3.08 -66.67
CA ALA A 2 -9.38 -2.43 -66.11
C ALA A 2 -10.39 -3.36 -65.41
N GLY A 3 -10.42 -3.32 -64.08
CA GLY A 3 -11.52 -3.93 -63.30
C GLY A 3 -11.23 -4.26 -61.82
N LYS A 4 -9.99 -4.17 -61.33
CA LYS A 4 -9.63 -4.55 -59.94
C LYS A 4 -9.23 -3.37 -59.03
N LEU A 5 -9.91 -2.23 -59.11
CA LEU A 5 -9.61 -1.05 -58.27
C LEU A 5 -10.83 -0.34 -57.64
N THR A 6 -11.95 -1.04 -57.43
CA THR A 6 -13.20 -0.40 -56.96
C THR A 6 -13.71 -0.82 -55.57
N ASN A 7 -12.91 -1.52 -54.76
CA ASN A 7 -13.31 -1.90 -53.38
C ASN A 7 -12.52 -1.22 -52.24
N LEU A 8 -11.65 -0.24 -52.55
CA LEU A 8 -10.90 0.50 -51.54
C LEU A 8 -11.57 1.81 -51.10
N GLY A 9 -12.64 2.24 -51.79
CA GLY A 9 -13.29 3.54 -51.57
C GLY A 9 -14.40 3.57 -50.50
N SER A 10 -14.83 2.43 -49.97
CA SER A 10 -15.97 2.38 -49.02
C SER A 10 -15.58 2.43 -47.54
N LYS A 11 -14.27 2.48 -47.21
CA LYS A 11 -13.79 2.53 -45.81
C LYS A 11 -13.42 3.93 -45.30
N ILE A 12 -13.48 4.98 -46.14
CA ILE A 12 -12.94 6.31 -45.79
C ILE A 12 -14.02 7.42 -45.73
N LEU A 13 -15.26 7.19 -46.18
CA LEU A 13 -16.30 8.22 -46.12
C LEU A 13 -17.22 8.03 -44.90
N GLY A 14 -16.87 8.74 -43.82
CA GLY A 14 -17.65 8.81 -42.58
C GLY A 14 -19.05 9.40 -42.80
N GLY A 15 -20.07 8.53 -42.78
CA GLY A 15 -21.47 8.89 -42.63
C GLY A 15 -21.91 8.72 -41.17
N ASN A 16 -22.17 9.83 -40.50
CA ASN A 16 -22.57 9.95 -39.10
C ASN A 16 -23.83 9.17 -38.70
N GLY A 17 -23.76 8.52 -37.54
CA GLY A 17 -24.82 8.59 -36.53
C GLY A 17 -25.55 7.28 -36.21
N VAL A 18 -25.06 6.53 -35.21
CA VAL A 18 -25.75 6.26 -33.94
C VAL A 18 -24.68 5.82 -32.92
N VAL A 19 -24.41 6.70 -31.96
CA VAL A 19 -23.87 6.46 -30.60
C VAL A 19 -22.79 5.39 -30.46
N GLY A 20 -21.55 5.85 -30.44
CA GLY A 20 -20.43 5.09 -29.90
C GLY A 20 -20.70 4.69 -28.44
N ARG A 21 -20.90 3.39 -28.22
CA ARG A 21 -20.31 2.73 -27.08
C ARG A 21 -19.09 2.04 -27.60
N SER A 22 -17.96 2.76 -27.61
CA SER A 22 -16.68 2.09 -27.51
C SER A 22 -16.81 1.14 -26.32
N ILE A 23 -16.89 -0.16 -26.60
CA ILE A 23 -16.41 -1.18 -25.68
C ILE A 23 -14.91 -0.97 -25.69
N ALA A 24 -14.47 0.15 -25.10
CA ALA A 24 -13.13 0.29 -24.61
C ALA A 24 -13.05 -0.90 -23.67
N SER A 25 -12.38 -1.93 -24.16
CA SER A 25 -11.83 -3.01 -23.37
C SER A 25 -11.26 -2.33 -22.15
N SER A 26 -12.04 -2.32 -21.06
CA SER A 26 -11.49 -2.19 -19.75
C SER A 26 -10.63 -3.44 -19.63
N LEU A 27 -9.39 -3.33 -20.06
CA LEU A 27 -8.29 -4.03 -19.44
C LEU A 27 -8.44 -3.67 -17.97
N ARG A 28 -9.25 -4.47 -17.26
CA ARG A 28 -9.26 -4.53 -15.82
C ARG A 28 -7.85 -4.96 -15.52
N LEU A 29 -6.97 -3.99 -15.25
CA LEU A 29 -5.71 -4.24 -14.60
C LEU A 29 -6.12 -4.87 -13.27
N ARG A 30 -6.15 -6.20 -13.28
CA ARG A 30 -6.77 -7.01 -12.25
C ARG A 30 -5.71 -7.18 -11.18
N SER A 31 -5.99 -6.68 -9.98
CA SER A 31 -5.09 -6.67 -8.82
C SER A 31 -4.91 -8.06 -8.19
N GLY A 32 -4.69 -9.11 -9.01
CA GLY A 32 -4.51 -10.49 -8.54
C GLY A 32 -5.77 -11.20 -8.03
N MET A 33 -6.89 -10.49 -7.80
CA MET A 33 -8.12 -11.14 -7.34
C MET A 33 -8.76 -11.97 -8.46
N GLY A 34 -8.82 -13.29 -8.29
CA GLY A 34 -9.38 -14.31 -9.18
C GLY A 34 -10.72 -13.97 -9.88
N LEU A 35 -11.08 -14.71 -10.94
CA LEU A 35 -12.44 -14.68 -11.49
C LEU A 35 -13.38 -15.26 -10.42
N PRO A 36 -14.70 -15.02 -10.51
CA PRO A 36 -15.66 -15.79 -9.72
C PRO A 36 -15.32 -17.27 -9.85
N VAL A 37 -15.05 -17.93 -8.71
CA VAL A 37 -14.59 -19.32 -8.69
C VAL A 37 -15.67 -20.15 -9.40
N GLY A 38 -15.27 -20.85 -10.46
CA GLY A 38 -16.15 -21.78 -11.16
C GLY A 38 -16.61 -22.89 -10.22
N LYS A 39 -17.56 -23.71 -10.67
CA LYS A 39 -17.95 -24.91 -9.92
C LYS A 39 -16.69 -25.76 -9.68
N HIS A 40 -16.50 -26.22 -8.44
CA HIS A 40 -15.40 -27.09 -8.05
C HIS A 40 -15.30 -28.27 -9.03
N ILE A 41 -14.16 -28.40 -9.71
CA ILE A 41 -13.91 -29.50 -10.64
C ILE A 41 -13.81 -30.77 -9.80
N VAL A 42 -14.61 -31.79 -10.12
CA VAL A 42 -14.53 -33.07 -9.41
C VAL A 42 -13.25 -33.77 -9.88
N PRO A 43 -12.34 -34.18 -8.97
CA PRO A 43 -11.12 -34.85 -9.37
C PRO A 43 -11.42 -36.20 -10.02
N ASP A 44 -11.01 -36.39 -11.26
CA ASP A 44 -11.10 -37.67 -11.96
C ASP A 44 -10.02 -38.68 -11.49
N LYS A 45 -9.00 -38.18 -10.78
CA LYS A 45 -7.85 -38.92 -10.28
C LYS A 45 -7.57 -38.56 -8.82
N PRO A 46 -7.00 -39.47 -8.00
CA PRO A 46 -6.58 -39.13 -6.65
C PRO A 46 -5.61 -37.95 -6.70
N LEU A 47 -5.91 -36.93 -5.89
CA LEU A 47 -5.09 -35.74 -5.79
C LEU A 47 -3.82 -36.03 -5.00
N PRO A 48 -2.68 -35.40 -5.34
CA PRO A 48 -1.51 -35.39 -4.48
C PRO A 48 -1.85 -34.84 -3.09
N GLU A 49 -1.18 -35.33 -2.06
CA GLU A 49 -1.37 -34.84 -0.67
C GLU A 49 -1.17 -33.32 -0.52
N ASN A 50 -0.34 -32.71 -1.38
CA ASN A 50 -0.01 -31.28 -1.35
C ASN A 50 -0.78 -30.45 -2.40
N ASP A 51 -1.84 -30.99 -2.99
CA ASP A 51 -2.65 -30.28 -4.00
C ASP A 51 -3.30 -29.01 -3.43
N GLU A 52 -3.59 -29.01 -2.13
CA GLU A 52 -4.07 -27.85 -1.37
C GLU A 52 -3.07 -26.68 -1.28
N LEU A 53 -1.77 -26.95 -1.46
CA LEU A 53 -0.71 -25.94 -1.45
C LEU A 53 -0.51 -25.30 -2.83
N VAL A 54 -1.30 -25.71 -3.82
CA VAL A 54 -1.25 -25.22 -5.19
C VAL A 54 -2.61 -24.60 -5.53
N TRP A 55 -2.61 -23.30 -5.76
CA TRP A 55 -3.79 -22.58 -6.23
C TRP A 55 -3.97 -22.91 -7.72
N ASP A 56 -4.81 -23.91 -7.99
CA ASP A 56 -5.26 -24.22 -9.34
C ASP A 56 -6.55 -23.45 -9.66
N ASN A 57 -6.42 -22.40 -10.47
CA ASN A 57 -7.54 -21.63 -11.02
C ASN A 57 -7.94 -22.08 -12.44
N GLY A 58 -7.48 -23.25 -12.88
CA GLY A 58 -7.69 -23.77 -14.23
C GLY A 58 -6.82 -23.10 -15.30
N THR A 59 -5.81 -22.32 -14.92
CA THR A 59 -4.81 -21.78 -15.86
C THR A 59 -3.62 -22.73 -16.00
N PRO A 60 -2.85 -22.65 -17.11
CA PRO A 60 -1.63 -23.45 -17.26
C PRO A 60 -0.50 -23.12 -16.26
N PHE A 61 -0.71 -22.12 -15.39
CA PHE A 61 0.28 -21.60 -14.45
C PHE A 61 -0.30 -21.59 -13.04
N PRO A 62 -0.46 -22.76 -12.40
CA PRO A 62 -0.90 -22.83 -11.02
C PRO A 62 0.16 -22.20 -10.10
N GLU A 63 -0.29 -21.37 -9.15
CA GLU A 63 0.59 -20.66 -8.22
C GLU A 63 0.60 -21.34 -6.85
N PRO A 64 1.71 -21.36 -6.11
CA PRO A 64 1.71 -21.89 -4.74
C PRO A 64 0.77 -21.04 -3.85
N CYS A 65 -0.13 -21.70 -3.12
CA CYS A 65 -1.05 -21.08 -2.15
C CYS A 65 -0.31 -20.36 -1.01
N ILE A 66 0.94 -20.76 -0.74
CA ILE A 66 1.82 -20.08 0.20
C ILE A 66 2.46 -18.92 -0.56
N ASP A 67 2.00 -17.70 -0.24
CA ASP A 67 2.81 -16.50 -0.42
C ASP A 67 4.18 -16.84 0.10
N ARG A 68 5.21 -16.73 -0.75
CA ARG A 68 6.60 -16.97 -0.34
C ARG A 68 6.97 -15.88 0.66
N ILE A 69 6.55 -16.06 1.91
CA ILE A 69 6.84 -15.18 3.04
C ILE A 69 8.35 -15.06 3.03
N ALA A 70 8.86 -13.84 2.85
CA ALA A 70 10.28 -13.56 2.86
C ALA A 70 10.93 -14.30 4.04
N ASP A 71 12.13 -14.85 3.83
CA ASP A 71 12.83 -15.64 4.85
C ASP A 71 12.63 -14.99 6.22
N THR A 72 11.95 -15.70 7.12
CA THR A 72 11.49 -15.12 8.37
C THR A 72 12.72 -14.62 9.13
N VAL A 73 12.81 -13.30 9.31
CA VAL A 73 13.89 -12.68 10.08
C VAL A 73 13.99 -13.38 11.42
N GLY A 74 15.17 -13.90 11.76
CA GLY A 74 15.36 -14.69 12.97
C GLY A 74 15.00 -13.88 14.23
N LYS A 75 14.54 -14.53 15.31
CA LYS A 75 14.11 -13.82 16.54
C LYS A 75 15.14 -12.82 17.09
N TYR A 76 16.43 -13.15 16.99
CA TYR A 76 17.51 -12.27 17.44
C TYR A 76 17.85 -11.18 16.43
N GLU A 77 17.69 -11.47 15.14
CA GLU A 77 17.85 -10.47 14.09
C GLU A 77 16.74 -9.42 14.18
N ALA A 78 15.49 -9.85 14.36
CA ALA A 78 14.35 -8.96 14.58
C ALA A 78 14.54 -8.11 15.85
N LEU A 79 15.03 -8.71 16.94
CA LEU A 79 15.37 -7.98 18.15
C LEU A 79 16.48 -6.96 17.91
N ALA A 80 17.52 -7.32 17.15
CA ALA A 80 18.61 -6.42 16.81
C ALA A 80 18.11 -5.22 15.98
N TRP A 81 17.24 -5.45 15.01
CA TRP A 81 16.60 -4.38 14.23
C TRP A 81 15.74 -3.46 15.12
N LEU A 82 14.97 -4.03 16.04
CA LEU A 82 14.15 -3.25 16.97
C LEU A 82 15.03 -2.40 17.90
N CYS A 83 16.03 -3.01 18.56
CA CYS A 83 16.93 -2.31 19.47
C CYS A 83 17.80 -1.29 18.74
N GLY A 84 18.27 -1.62 17.54
CA GLY A 84 19.06 -0.71 16.69
C GLY A 84 18.24 0.51 16.25
N GLY A 85 17.01 0.29 15.78
CA GLY A 85 16.10 1.37 15.39
C GLY A 85 15.75 2.28 16.56
N LEU A 86 15.32 1.71 17.69
CA LEU A 86 14.97 2.48 18.88
C LEU A 86 16.18 3.21 19.47
N GLY A 87 17.33 2.54 19.55
CA GLY A 87 18.58 3.12 20.04
C GLY A 87 19.06 4.30 19.18
N PHE A 88 18.95 4.18 17.85
CA PHE A 88 19.27 5.28 16.93
C PHE A 88 18.41 6.52 17.21
N PHE A 89 17.08 6.37 17.27
CA PHE A 89 16.20 7.51 17.55
C PHE A 89 16.39 8.08 18.95
N ALA A 90 16.62 7.25 19.96
CA ALA A 90 16.94 7.71 21.31
C ALA A 90 18.21 8.58 21.30
N SER A 91 19.29 8.11 20.66
CA SER A 91 20.54 8.87 20.56
C SER A 91 20.39 10.19 19.80
N LEU A 92 19.60 10.23 18.72
CA LEU A 92 19.26 11.48 18.03
C LEU A 92 18.51 12.45 18.93
N GLY A 93 17.54 11.96 19.72
CA GLY A 93 16.81 12.76 20.70
C GLY A 93 17.73 13.36 21.76
N PHE A 94 18.66 12.57 22.30
CA PHE A 94 19.65 13.06 23.27
C PHE A 94 20.59 14.10 22.66
N LEU A 95 21.06 13.91 21.42
CA LEU A 95 21.88 14.89 20.73
C LEU A 95 21.12 16.21 20.49
N ALA A 96 19.82 16.14 20.18
CA ALA A 96 18.98 17.32 20.03
C ALA A 96 18.89 18.11 21.35
N VAL A 97 18.60 17.44 22.47
CA VAL A 97 18.56 18.08 23.80
C VAL A 97 19.93 18.63 24.21
N TRP A 98 21.02 17.93 23.92
CA TRP A 98 22.37 18.42 24.21
C TRP A 98 22.69 19.71 23.43
N ASN A 99 22.22 19.78 22.18
CA ASN A 99 22.38 20.95 21.32
C ASN A 99 21.42 22.10 21.70
N ASP A 100 20.25 21.79 22.26
CA ASP A 100 19.25 22.77 22.69
C ASP A 100 19.60 23.38 24.05
N LYS A 101 20.50 24.35 24.04
CA LYS A 101 20.89 25.10 25.26
C LYS A 101 19.95 26.29 25.47
N ALA A 102 19.54 26.52 26.71
CA ALA A 102 18.72 27.67 27.11
C ALA A 102 19.29 29.03 26.66
N SER A 103 20.62 29.15 26.53
CA SER A 103 21.29 30.36 26.03
C SER A 103 21.01 30.69 24.56
N LYS A 104 20.44 29.75 23.79
CA LYS A 104 20.09 29.95 22.37
C LYS A 104 18.70 30.55 22.18
N ILE A 105 17.91 30.68 23.26
CA ILE A 105 16.57 31.26 23.22
C ILE A 105 16.71 32.79 23.28
N PRO A 106 16.32 33.54 22.22
CA PRO A 106 16.55 34.99 22.14
C PRO A 106 15.53 35.82 22.92
N PHE A 107 14.65 35.18 23.69
CA PHE A 107 13.58 35.83 24.44
C PHE A 107 13.52 35.31 25.87
N ALA A 108 13.06 36.16 26.78
CA ALA A 108 12.79 35.76 28.15
C ALA A 108 11.54 34.85 28.21
N PRO A 109 11.47 33.92 29.19
CA PRO A 109 10.27 33.16 29.46
C PRO A 109 9.07 34.07 29.67
N LYS A 110 7.89 33.60 29.26
CA LYS A 110 6.65 34.37 29.39
C LYS A 110 6.25 34.47 30.86
N VAL A 111 6.08 35.69 31.35
CA VAL A 111 5.59 35.99 32.70
C VAL A 111 4.18 36.54 32.59
N TYR A 112 3.29 36.07 33.46
CA TYR A 112 1.90 36.53 33.50
C TYR A 112 1.60 37.31 34.80
N PRO A 113 0.67 38.28 34.77
CA PRO A 113 0.15 38.94 35.97
C PRO A 113 -0.50 37.96 36.96
N TYR A 114 -0.80 38.44 38.16
CA TYR A 114 -1.49 37.67 39.21
C TYR A 114 -0.77 36.37 39.59
N ASP A 115 0.51 36.48 39.94
CA ASP A 115 1.34 35.33 40.33
C ASP A 115 1.34 34.21 39.26
N ASN A 116 1.65 34.58 38.01
CA ASN A 116 1.59 33.69 36.84
C ASN A 116 0.24 32.99 36.61
N LEU A 117 -0.87 33.67 36.91
CA LEU A 117 -2.22 33.14 36.77
C LEU A 117 -2.46 31.87 37.59
N ARG A 118 -1.79 31.75 38.75
CA ARG A 118 -1.79 30.53 39.56
C ARG A 118 -3.21 30.09 39.92
N VAL A 119 -4.06 31.01 40.36
CA VAL A 119 -5.44 30.71 40.78
C VAL A 119 -6.30 30.37 39.57
N GLU A 120 -6.13 31.08 38.46
CA GLU A 120 -6.85 30.89 37.21
C GLU A 120 -6.50 29.58 36.50
N LEU A 121 -5.28 29.08 36.72
CA LEU A 121 -4.80 27.76 36.25
C LEU A 121 -5.14 26.62 37.21
N GLY A 122 -5.92 26.88 38.26
CA GLY A 122 -6.42 25.87 39.19
C GLY A 122 -5.57 25.63 40.43
N GLY A 123 -4.67 26.57 40.76
CA GLY A 123 -3.97 26.58 42.04
C GLY A 123 -4.85 27.06 43.19
N ASP A 124 -4.54 26.61 44.41
CA ASP A 124 -5.35 26.89 45.59
C ASP A 124 -5.34 28.39 45.95
N PRO A 125 -6.51 29.05 46.10
CA PRO A 125 -6.57 30.49 46.35
C PRO A 125 -6.01 30.90 47.72
N GLU A 126 -5.80 29.94 48.64
CA GLU A 126 -5.38 30.17 50.03
C GLU A 126 -3.93 29.73 50.31
N ALA A 127 -3.23 29.18 49.32
CA ALA A 127 -1.81 28.83 49.40
C ALA A 127 -0.92 30.02 49.03
#